data_AF-A0A3D3BD34-F1
#
_entry.id   AF-A0A3D3BD34-F1
#
_cell.length_a   1.000
_cell.length_b   1.000
_cell.length_c   1.000
_cell.angle_alpha   90.00
_cell.angle_beta   90.00
_cell.angle_gamma   90.00
#
_symmetry.space_group_name_H-M   'P 1'
#
loop_
_entity.id
_entity.type
_entity.pdbx_description
1 polymer ?
#
loop_
_entity_poly.entity_id
_entity_poly.type
_entity_poly.pdbx_seq_one_letter_code
_entity_poly.pdbx_strand_id
1 'polypeptide(L)'
;MALGEIHARPYALVKSERVIVQLAFMMDGGSAVHHSALAELSRSRGVAVPDRNARHHAMPWGQGTLRWERHTEFSTWFWDGPLPEAFGGEIAVHPFGDGFSAPGPLMSGIRLEIRREGPAVDQAMEMFDPTSLCYSDVKNGQAT
;
A
#
# COMPACT_ATOMS: atom_id res chain seq x y z
N MET A 1 36.04 -2.28 -12.40
CA MET A 1 34.74 -1.89 -12.98
C MET A 1 33.65 -2.56 -12.17
N ALA A 2 33.05 -1.84 -11.22
CA ALA A 2 31.85 -2.29 -10.51
C ALA A 2 30.73 -1.36 -10.99
N LEU A 3 30.03 -1.80 -12.03
CA LEU A 3 29.03 -1.01 -12.72
C LEU A 3 27.65 -1.34 -12.13
N GLY A 4 27.10 -0.43 -11.35
CA GLY A 4 25.66 -0.13 -11.42
C GLY A 4 24.68 -1.03 -10.70
N GLU A 5 24.91 -1.41 -9.44
CA GLU A 5 23.80 -1.78 -8.54
C GLU A 5 23.29 -0.52 -7.81
N ILE A 6 22.60 0.35 -8.55
CA ILE A 6 21.73 1.36 -7.94
C ILE A 6 20.30 0.89 -8.23
N HIS A 7 19.80 -0.03 -7.39
CA HIS A 7 18.40 -0.45 -7.36
C HIS A 7 17.52 0.58 -6.63
N ALA A 8 17.76 1.87 -6.82
CA ALA A 8 16.84 2.90 -6.37
C ALA A 8 15.64 2.93 -7.34
N ARG A 9 14.68 2.01 -7.15
CA ARG A 9 13.34 2.21 -7.67
C ARG A 9 12.82 3.51 -7.03
N PRO A 10 12.25 4.46 -7.79
CA PRO A 10 11.73 5.68 -7.20
C PRO A 10 10.65 5.30 -6.18
N TYR A 11 10.98 5.46 -4.89
CA TYR A 11 10.02 5.27 -3.82
C TYR A 11 8.87 6.27 -4.06
N ALA A 12 7.63 5.81 -3.93
CA ALA A 12 6.51 6.74 -3.95
C ALA A 12 6.70 7.71 -2.77
N LEU A 13 7.00 8.97 -3.07
CA LEU A 13 7.10 10.01 -2.05
C LEU A 13 5.74 10.15 -1.38
N VAL A 14 5.61 9.64 -0.17
CA VAL A 14 4.38 9.75 0.61
C VAL A 14 4.41 11.09 1.34
N LYS A 15 3.37 11.89 1.13
CA LYS A 15 3.21 13.14 1.91
C LYS A 15 2.87 12.76 3.36
N SER A 16 3.28 13.61 4.32
CA SER A 16 2.92 13.44 5.73
C SER A 16 1.40 13.35 5.93
N GLU A 17 0.98 12.77 7.07
CA GLU A 17 -0.43 12.67 7.46
C GLU A 17 -1.26 11.78 6.52
N ARG A 18 -0.76 10.56 6.25
CA ARG A 18 -1.42 9.58 5.37
C ARG A 18 -1.47 8.18 5.97
N VAL A 19 -2.47 7.42 5.56
CA VAL A 19 -2.53 5.97 5.77
C VAL A 19 -2.16 5.26 4.49
N ILE A 20 -1.42 4.17 4.63
CA ILE A 20 -1.02 3.26 3.56
C ILE A 20 -1.55 1.88 3.91
N VAL A 21 -2.13 1.23 2.91
CA VAL A 21 -2.45 -0.19 2.94
C VAL A 21 -1.70 -0.85 1.79
N GLN A 22 -0.86 -1.82 2.11
CA GLN A 22 -0.13 -2.60 1.14
C GLN A 22 -0.46 -4.07 1.29
N LEU A 23 -0.94 -4.68 0.22
CA LEU A 23 -1.21 -6.11 0.14
C LEU A 23 -0.28 -6.77 -0.87
N ALA A 24 0.18 -7.98 -0.58
CA ALA A 24 0.94 -8.80 -1.51
C ALA A 24 0.23 -10.13 -1.73
N PHE A 25 0.02 -10.51 -2.99
CA PHE A 25 -0.69 -11.73 -3.37
C PHE A 25 0.20 -12.61 -4.26
N MET A 26 0.21 -13.92 -3.98
CA MET A 26 0.84 -14.91 -4.85
C MET A 26 0.22 -14.91 -6.25
N MET A 27 1.02 -15.20 -7.27
CA MET A 27 0.58 -15.35 -8.66
C MET A 27 0.55 -16.83 -9.12
N ASP A 28 0.16 -17.73 -8.22
CA ASP A 28 0.00 -19.16 -8.51
C ASP A 28 -1.10 -19.44 -9.55
N GLY A 29 -2.19 -18.68 -9.53
CA GLY A 29 -3.23 -18.68 -10.57
C GLY A 29 -2.82 -18.01 -11.90
N GLY A 30 -1.56 -17.56 -12.00
CA GLY A 30 -1.01 -16.88 -13.15
C GLY A 30 -1.39 -15.40 -13.24
N SER A 31 -0.63 -14.65 -14.06
CA SER A 31 -0.78 -13.20 -14.17
C SER A 31 -2.13 -12.72 -14.74
N ALA A 32 -2.90 -13.61 -15.38
CA ALA A 32 -4.21 -13.27 -15.95
C ALA A 32 -5.27 -12.97 -14.88
N VAL A 33 -5.24 -13.67 -13.74
CA VAL A 33 -6.20 -13.44 -12.63
C VAL A 33 -5.97 -12.05 -12.01
N HIS A 34 -4.70 -11.71 -11.78
CA HIS A 34 -4.28 -10.39 -11.29
C HIS A 34 -4.65 -9.28 -12.28
N HIS A 35 -4.45 -9.52 -13.58
CA HIS A 35 -4.89 -8.60 -14.63
C HIS A 35 -6.42 -8.42 -14.65
N SER A 36 -7.20 -9.48 -14.44
CA SER A 36 -8.67 -9.39 -14.38
C SER A 36 -9.14 -8.52 -13.22
N ALA A 37 -8.62 -8.76 -12.01
CA ALA A 37 -8.93 -7.94 -10.84
C ALA A 37 -8.59 -6.45 -11.08
N LEU A 38 -7.43 -6.18 -11.70
CA LEU A 38 -7.02 -4.83 -12.03
C LEU A 38 -7.92 -4.19 -13.10
N ALA A 39 -8.36 -4.96 -14.09
CA ALA A 39 -9.26 -4.51 -15.13
C ALA A 39 -10.66 -4.19 -14.60
N GLU A 40 -11.18 -5.00 -13.67
CA GLU A 40 -12.45 -4.75 -13.00
C GLU A 40 -12.41 -3.45 -12.19
N LEU A 41 -11.37 -3.26 -11.38
CA LEU A 41 -11.16 -2.02 -10.62
C LEU A 41 -11.04 -0.81 -11.54
N SER A 42 -10.24 -0.92 -12.61
CA SER A 42 -10.05 0.17 -13.58
C SER A 42 -11.38 0.57 -14.23
N ARG A 43 -12.17 -0.40 -14.69
CA ARG A 43 -13.49 -0.16 -15.30
C ARG A 43 -14.46 0.48 -14.31
N SER A 44 -14.51 0.01 -13.07
CA SER A 44 -15.37 0.57 -12.02
C SER A 44 -15.11 2.07 -11.76
N ARG A 45 -13.91 2.56 -12.13
CA ARG A 45 -13.47 3.94 -11.93
C ARG A 45 -13.36 4.73 -13.24
N GLY A 46 -13.76 4.15 -14.37
CA GLY A 46 -13.63 4.80 -15.68
C GLY A 46 -12.16 5.04 -16.09
N VAL A 47 -11.22 4.29 -15.52
CA VAL A 47 -9.79 4.36 -15.85
C VAL A 47 -9.48 3.34 -16.94
N ALA A 48 -8.58 3.69 -17.85
CA ALA A 48 -8.12 2.77 -18.89
C ALA A 48 -7.47 1.53 -18.27
N VAL A 49 -7.94 0.35 -18.69
CA VAL A 49 -7.38 -0.93 -18.26
C VAL A 49 -5.92 -1.02 -18.74
N PRO A 50 -4.97 -1.45 -17.88
CA PRO A 50 -3.59 -1.61 -18.29
C PRO A 50 -3.42 -2.72 -19.32
N ASP A 51 -2.34 -2.63 -20.10
CA ASP A 51 -1.92 -3.69 -21.02
C ASP A 51 -1.74 -5.03 -20.27
N ARG A 52 -1.99 -6.15 -20.96
CA ARG A 52 -1.86 -7.51 -20.38
C ARG A 52 -0.44 -7.80 -19.89
N ASN A 53 0.56 -7.17 -20.48
CA ASN A 53 1.97 -7.32 -20.12
C ASN A 53 2.47 -6.21 -19.19
N ALA A 54 1.61 -5.31 -18.72
CA ALA A 54 1.99 -4.27 -17.78
C ALA A 54 2.68 -4.86 -16.54
N ARG A 55 3.73 -4.17 -16.08
CA ARG A 55 4.42 -4.49 -14.81
C ARG A 55 4.07 -3.54 -13.68
N HIS A 56 3.47 -2.41 -14.02
CA HIS A 56 3.01 -1.40 -13.07
C HIS A 56 1.70 -0.78 -13.57
N HIS A 57 0.84 -0.36 -12.66
CA HIS A 57 -0.35 0.44 -12.98
C HIS A 57 -0.69 1.33 -11.79
N ALA A 58 -1.14 2.55 -12.05
CA ALA A 58 -1.58 3.47 -11.01
C ALA A 58 -2.92 4.08 -11.41
N MET A 59 -3.85 4.14 -10.47
CA MET A 59 -5.17 4.73 -10.67
C MET A 59 -5.59 5.57 -9.46
N PRO A 60 -6.26 6.71 -9.66
CA PRO A 60 -6.82 7.49 -8.56
C PRO A 60 -7.93 6.71 -7.86
N TRP A 61 -8.02 6.86 -6.54
CA TRP A 61 -9.04 6.20 -5.72
C TRP A 61 -9.57 7.13 -4.64
N GLY A 62 -10.61 7.91 -4.96
CA GLY A 62 -11.09 8.96 -4.06
C GLY A 62 -9.99 9.99 -3.80
N GLN A 63 -9.65 10.22 -2.53
CA GLN A 63 -8.52 11.07 -2.11
C GLN A 63 -7.17 10.34 -2.03
N GLY A 64 -7.15 9.07 -2.47
CA GLY A 64 -5.97 8.23 -2.49
C GLY A 64 -5.55 7.82 -3.90
N THR A 65 -4.51 7.00 -3.98
CA THR A 65 -4.03 6.41 -5.23
C THR A 65 -3.74 4.93 -5.01
N LEU A 66 -4.30 4.08 -5.84
CA LEU A 66 -3.91 2.67 -5.90
C LEU A 66 -2.78 2.51 -6.91
N ARG A 67 -1.71 1.84 -6.50
CA ARG A 67 -0.58 1.40 -7.33
C ARG A 67 -0.49 -0.11 -7.26
N TRP A 68 -0.35 -0.73 -8.42
CA TRP A 68 -0.14 -2.15 -8.57
C TRP A 68 1.21 -2.39 -9.24
N GLU A 69 1.99 -3.32 -8.71
CA GLU A 69 3.23 -3.79 -9.33
C GLU A 69 3.26 -5.30 -9.44
N ARG A 70 3.75 -5.79 -10.58
CA ARG A 70 3.95 -7.21 -10.86
C ARG A 70 5.40 -7.59 -10.68
N HIS A 71 5.65 -8.58 -9.83
CA HIS A 71 6.93 -9.25 -9.70
C HIS A 71 6.90 -10.59 -10.45
N THR A 72 7.88 -11.47 -10.23
CA THR A 72 7.89 -12.80 -10.87
C THR A 72 6.89 -13.74 -10.22
N GLU A 73 6.83 -13.76 -8.88
CA GLU A 73 6.09 -14.77 -8.10
C GLU A 73 4.84 -14.20 -7.42
N PHE A 74 4.76 -12.88 -7.26
CA PHE A 74 3.69 -12.18 -6.57
C PHE A 74 3.40 -10.83 -7.22
N SER A 75 2.31 -10.20 -6.82
CA SER A 75 2.04 -8.79 -7.11
C SER A 75 1.81 -8.01 -5.83
N THR A 76 2.14 -6.72 -5.85
CA THR A 76 1.88 -5.80 -4.74
C THR A 76 0.81 -4.79 -5.11
N TRP A 77 -0.05 -4.51 -4.15
CA TRP A 77 -1.17 -3.58 -4.25
C TRP A 77 -1.00 -2.56 -3.14
N PHE A 78 -0.51 -1.39 -3.50
CA PHE A 78 -0.21 -0.29 -2.60
C PHE A 78 -1.27 0.79 -2.76
N TRP A 79 -1.99 1.11 -1.71
CA TRP A 79 -2.88 2.26 -1.69
C TRP A 79 -2.48 3.22 -0.57
N ASP A 80 -2.44 4.51 -0.88
CA ASP A 80 -2.27 5.57 0.11
C ASP A 80 -3.42 6.56 0.04
N GLY A 81 -3.85 7.07 1.19
CA GLY A 81 -4.99 7.98 1.33
C GLY A 81 -4.93 8.87 2.56
N PRO A 82 -5.99 9.66 2.81
CA PRO A 82 -6.12 10.47 4.02
C PRO A 82 -6.09 9.60 5.27
N LEU A 83 -5.44 10.09 6.34
CA LEU A 83 -5.48 9.42 7.64
C LEU A 83 -6.93 9.32 8.18
N PRO A 84 -7.27 8.22 8.85
CA PRO A 84 -8.43 8.19 9.74
C PRO A 84 -8.17 9.09 10.96
N GLU A 85 -9.25 9.54 11.62
CA GLU A 85 -9.17 10.42 12.79
C GLU A 85 -8.36 9.75 13.93
N ALA A 86 -8.77 8.55 14.33
CA ALA A 86 -8.07 7.74 15.33
C ALA A 86 -7.11 6.73 14.67
N PHE A 87 -6.02 6.40 15.37
CA PHE A 87 -5.13 5.32 14.97
C PHE A 87 -5.92 4.00 14.91
N GLY A 88 -5.70 3.21 13.85
CA GLY A 88 -6.46 1.97 13.67
C GLY A 88 -7.90 2.17 13.20
N GLY A 89 -8.39 3.42 13.10
CA GLY A 89 -9.76 3.76 12.71
C GLY A 89 -10.14 3.31 11.29
N GLU A 90 -11.44 3.35 10.99
CA GLU A 90 -11.97 2.95 9.68
C GLU A 90 -11.50 3.88 8.54
N ILE A 91 -11.20 3.29 7.39
CA ILE A 91 -10.88 4.02 6.16
C ILE A 91 -12.09 3.90 5.23
N ALA A 92 -12.93 4.93 5.14
CA ALA A 92 -14.20 4.82 4.42
C ALA A 92 -14.07 4.58 2.90
N VAL A 93 -13.01 5.10 2.27
CA VAL A 93 -12.83 5.04 0.80
C VAL A 93 -11.46 4.46 0.46
N HIS A 94 -11.40 3.15 0.24
CA HIS A 94 -10.19 2.40 -0.13
C HIS A 94 -10.51 1.30 -1.15
N PRO A 95 -9.50 0.72 -1.84
CA PRO A 95 -9.72 -0.18 -2.96
C PRO A 95 -9.93 -1.64 -2.60
N PHE A 96 -9.98 -1.99 -1.31
CA PHE A 96 -9.95 -3.37 -0.83
C PHE A 96 -11.26 -3.80 -0.14
N GLY A 97 -12.36 -3.09 -0.39
CA GLY A 97 -13.71 -3.45 0.08
C GLY A 97 -14.46 -4.34 -0.93
N ASP A 98 -15.79 -4.31 -0.92
CA ASP A 98 -16.68 -5.23 -1.68
C ASP A 98 -16.38 -5.35 -3.19
N GLY A 99 -15.81 -4.31 -3.81
CA GLY A 99 -15.43 -4.31 -5.22
C GLY A 99 -14.08 -4.97 -5.54
N PHE A 100 -13.35 -5.47 -4.53
CA PHE A 100 -12.03 -6.07 -4.67
C PHE A 100 -12.09 -7.59 -4.64
N SER A 101 -11.75 -8.22 -5.76
CA SER A 101 -11.53 -9.65 -5.81
C SER A 101 -10.06 -9.94 -5.56
N ALA A 102 -9.74 -10.58 -4.43
CA ALA A 102 -8.37 -11.00 -4.13
C ALA A 102 -7.86 -11.94 -5.24
N PRO A 103 -6.76 -11.58 -5.95
CA PRO A 103 -6.36 -12.29 -7.17
C PRO A 103 -5.56 -13.57 -6.92
N GLY A 104 -5.39 -13.96 -5.65
CA GLY A 104 -4.65 -15.15 -5.22
C GLY A 104 -4.49 -15.20 -3.70
N PRO A 105 -3.72 -16.16 -3.17
CA PRO A 105 -3.39 -16.23 -1.74
C PRO A 105 -2.67 -14.98 -1.24
N LEU A 106 -3.13 -14.43 -0.10
CA LEU A 106 -2.48 -13.29 0.56
C LEU A 106 -1.19 -13.76 1.23
N MET A 107 -0.08 -13.11 0.89
CA MET A 107 1.23 -13.34 1.53
C MET A 107 1.48 -12.37 2.69
N SER A 108 1.11 -11.11 2.50
CA SER A 108 1.41 -10.04 3.44
C SER A 108 0.35 -8.94 3.32
N GLY A 109 -0.04 -8.42 4.48
CA GLY A 109 -0.87 -7.23 4.61
C GLY A 109 -0.22 -6.26 5.59
N ILE A 110 0.01 -5.04 5.14
CA ILE A 110 0.63 -3.97 5.92
C ILE A 110 -0.34 -2.80 5.96
N ARG A 111 -0.57 -2.28 7.17
CA ARG A 111 -1.18 -0.97 7.40
C ARG A 111 -0.13 -0.08 8.04
N LEU A 112 0.18 1.03 7.42
CA LEU A 112 1.11 2.03 7.94
C LEU A 112 0.40 3.37 8.05
N GLU A 113 0.48 4.01 9.21
CA GLU A 113 -0.05 5.35 9.42
C GLU A 113 1.09 6.31 9.74
N ILE A 114 1.21 7.35 8.92
CA ILE A 114 2.21 8.40 9.08
C ILE A 114 1.53 9.56 9.79
N ARG A 115 1.68 9.65 11.10
CA ARG A 115 1.09 10.70 11.94
C ARG A 115 2.16 11.68 12.40
N ARG A 116 1.76 12.93 12.65
CA ARG A 116 2.59 13.85 13.43
C ARG A 116 2.66 13.38 14.88
N GLU A 117 3.80 13.58 15.51
CA GLU A 117 3.96 13.34 16.95
C GLU A 117 2.93 14.15 17.75
N GLY A 118 2.47 13.56 18.86
CA GLY A 118 1.50 14.16 19.77
C GLY A 118 0.69 13.10 20.52
N PRO A 119 -0.32 13.53 21.32
CA PRO A 119 -1.06 12.65 22.22
C PRO A 119 -1.73 11.45 21.54
N ALA A 120 -2.11 11.59 20.27
CA ALA A 120 -2.71 10.52 19.49
C ALA A 120 -1.71 9.38 19.18
N VAL A 121 -0.42 9.69 19.03
CA VAL A 121 0.64 8.69 18.84
C VAL A 121 0.91 7.98 20.16
N ASP A 122 0.97 8.70 21.27
CA ASP A 122 1.14 8.11 22.60
C ASP A 122 0.03 7.10 22.91
N GLN A 123 -1.23 7.48 22.66
CA GLN A 123 -2.38 6.58 22.81
C GLN A 123 -2.33 5.40 21.83
N ALA A 124 -1.81 5.59 20.62
CA ALA A 124 -1.62 4.48 19.67
C ALA A 124 -0.61 3.46 20.17
N MET A 125 0.48 3.91 20.82
CA MET A 125 1.50 3.01 21.39
C MET A 125 0.91 2.10 22.47
N GLU A 126 -0.06 2.58 23.25
CA GLU A 126 -0.78 1.77 24.25
C GLU A 126 -1.60 0.63 23.64
N MET A 127 -1.96 0.71 22.35
CA MET A 127 -2.71 -0.34 21.66
C MET A 127 -1.86 -1.55 21.26
N PHE A 128 -0.52 -1.43 21.30
CA PHE A 128 0.38 -2.52 20.94
C PHE A 128 0.76 -3.35 22.17
N ASP A 129 0.95 -4.66 21.99
CA ASP A 129 1.54 -5.50 23.02
C ASP A 129 3.00 -5.05 23.27
N PRO A 130 3.33 -4.58 24.49
CA PRO A 130 4.67 -4.07 24.80
C PRO A 130 5.80 -5.08 24.55
N THR A 131 5.50 -6.38 24.57
CA THR A 131 6.48 -7.45 24.33
C THR A 131 6.82 -7.64 22.85
N SER A 132 5.95 -7.14 21.96
CA SER A 132 6.10 -7.20 20.50
C SER A 132 6.38 -5.83 19.87
N LEU A 133 6.20 -4.76 20.64
CA LEU A 133 6.38 -3.39 20.17
C LEU A 133 7.86 -3.11 19.89
N CYS A 134 8.18 -2.97 18.61
CA CYS A 134 9.44 -2.38 18.18
C CYS A 134 9.21 -0.89 17.94
N TYR A 135 9.79 -0.04 18.78
CA TYR A 135 9.75 1.41 18.66
C TYR A 135 11.16 1.97 18.56
N SER A 136 11.35 2.98 17.72
CA SER A 136 12.61 3.73 17.60
C SER A 136 12.29 5.22 17.56
N ASP A 137 12.93 5.97 18.45
CA ASP A 137 12.94 7.43 18.42
C ASP A 137 14.15 7.88 17.60
N VAL A 138 13.89 8.46 16.41
CA VAL A 138 14.93 9.03 15.57
C VAL A 138 14.98 10.54 15.82
N LYS A 139 15.76 10.92 16.84
CA LYS A 139 15.95 12.33 17.21
C LYS A 139 16.56 13.16 16.07
N ASN A 140 16.19 14.44 16.05
CA ASN A 140 16.62 15.53 15.13
C ASN A 140 15.87 15.66 13.79
N GLY A 141 14.70 15.05 13.62
CA GLY A 141 13.89 15.28 12.42
C GLY A 141 14.54 14.81 11.12
N GLN A 142 15.43 13.79 11.21
CA GLN A 142 16.18 13.25 10.08
C GLN A 142 15.64 11.91 9.57
N ALA A 143 14.44 11.50 9.98
CA ALA A 143 13.73 10.43 9.28
C ALA A 143 13.49 10.93 7.84
N THR A 144 14.36 10.50 6.93
CA THR A 144 14.39 10.88 5.51
C THR A 144 13.75 9.79 4.68
#